data_AF-A0A357MQS1-F1
#
_entry.id   AF-A0A357MQS1-F1
#
_cell.length_a   1.000
_cell.length_b   1.000
_cell.length_c   1.000
_cell.angle_alpha   90.00
_cell.angle_beta   90.00
_cell.angle_gamma   90.00
#
_symmetry.space_group_name_H-M   'P 1'
#
loop_
_entity.id
_entity.type
_entity.pdbx_description
1 polymer ?
#
loop_
_entity_poly.entity_id
_entity_poly.type
_entity_poly.pdbx_seq_one_letter_code
_entity_poly.pdbx_strand_id
1 'polypeptide(L)' 'DNRKKALVAALSQIDKQFGKGSVMRLGEFETVGDIQTISTGSLGLD' A
#
# COMPACT_ATOMS: atom_id res chain seq x y z
N ASP A 1 3.45 13.67 18.94
CA ASP A 1 2.30 12.99 18.29
C ASP A 1 1.70 13.68 17.06
N ASN A 2 1.60 15.02 17.03
CA ASN A 2 0.95 15.73 15.91
C ASN A 2 1.58 15.44 14.53
N ARG A 3 2.92 15.34 14.44
CA ARG A 3 3.61 15.03 13.18
C ARG A 3 3.19 13.68 12.59
N LYS A 4 3.02 12.65 13.43
CA LYS A 4 2.60 11.31 12.98
C LYS A 4 1.14 11.33 12.52
N LYS A 5 0.26 12.01 13.25
CA LYS A 5 -1.16 12.14 12.88
C LYS A 5 -1.35 12.90 11.57
N ALA A 6 -0.66 14.04 11.41
CA ALA A 6 -0.71 14.83 10.17
C ALA A 6 -0.18 14.02 8.97
N LEU A 7 0.90 13.25 9.16
CA LEU A 7 1.45 12.39 8.13
C LEU A 7 0.45 11.31 7.70
N VAL A 8 -0.18 10.60 8.64
CA VAL A 8 -1.18 9.56 8.32
C VAL A 8 -2.40 10.15 7.61
N ALA A 9 -2.86 11.32 8.04
CA ALA A 9 -3.97 12.02 7.39
C ALA A 9 -3.62 12.42 5.94
N ALA A 10 -2.41 12.94 5.70
CA ALA A 10 -1.96 13.30 4.37
C ALA A 10 -1.83 12.07 3.45
N LEU A 11 -1.26 10.97 3.94
CA LEU A 11 -1.16 9.71 3.19
C LEU A 11 -2.54 9.16 2.80
N SER A 12 -3.50 9.20 3.74
CA SER A 12 -4.89 8.80 3.46
C SER A 12 -5.58 9.69 2.42
N GLN A 13 -5.28 10.99 2.42
CA GLN A 13 -5.81 11.90 1.40
C GLN A 13 -5.26 11.60 0.01
N ILE A 14 -3.98 11.24 -0.11
CA ILE A 14 -3.34 10.87 -1.38
C ILE A 14 -4.02 9.60 -1.93
N ASP A 15 -4.18 8.55 -1.12
CA ASP A 15 -4.86 7.32 -1.56
C ASP A 15 -6.31 7.54 -1.97
N LYS A 16 -7.03 8.43 -1.30
CA LYS A 16 -8.43 8.74 -1.67
C LYS A 16 -8.51 9.49 -3.01
N GLN A 17 -7.54 10.35 -3.31
CA GLN A 17 -7.54 11.18 -4.52
C GLN A 17 -7.01 10.44 -5.74
N PHE A 18 -5.98 9.59 -5.57
CA PHE A 18 -5.26 8.96 -6.67
C PHE A 18 -5.49 7.45 -6.79
N GLY A 19 -6.24 6.86 -5.86
CA GLY A 19 -6.56 5.43 -5.83
C GLY A 19 -5.76 4.66 -4.77
N LYS A 20 -6.28 3.50 -4.37
CA LYS A 20 -5.62 2.63 -3.38
C LYS A 20 -4.25 2.19 -3.90
N GLY A 21 -3.24 2.27 -3.04
CA GLY A 21 -1.86 1.91 -3.40
C GLY A 21 -1.08 3.02 -4.11
N SER A 22 -1.64 4.23 -4.20
CA SER A 22 -0.94 5.40 -4.73
C SER A 22 0.24 5.84 -3.86
N VAL A 23 0.18 5.56 -2.55
CA VAL A 23 1.29 5.72 -1.61
C VAL A 23 1.28 4.59 -0.58
N MET A 24 2.44 4.03 -0.28
CA MET A 24 2.60 2.93 0.68
C MET A 24 3.94 3.01 1.39
N ARG A 25 4.04 2.39 2.56
CA ARG A 25 5.32 2.23 3.26
C ARG A 25 6.05 1.02 2.71
N LEU A 26 7.33 1.20 2.43
CA LEU A 26 8.20 0.07 2.07
C LEU A 26 8.23 -0.94 3.23
N GLY A 27 7.88 -2.20 2.94
CA GLY A 27 7.79 -3.29 3.92
C GLY A 27 6.37 -3.52 4.49
N GLU A 28 5.37 -2.76 4.07
CA GLU A 28 3.97 -2.98 4.43
C GLU A 28 3.31 -3.94 3.43
N PHE A 29 3.46 -5.24 3.69
CA PHE A 29 3.03 -6.32 2.78
C PHE A 29 1.51 -6.58 2.77
N GLU A 30 0.75 -6.06 3.75
CA GLU A 30 -0.69 -6.33 3.86
C GLU A 30 -1.54 -5.61 2.80
N THR A 31 -0.98 -4.64 2.08
CA THR A 31 -1.73 -3.82 1.11
C THR A 31 -2.08 -4.53 -0.21
N VAL A 32 -1.54 -5.74 -0.44
CA VAL A 32 -1.67 -6.49 -1.70
C VAL A 32 -2.82 -7.52 -1.68
N GLY A 33 -3.46 -7.74 -0.53
CA GLY A 33 -4.30 -8.93 -0.28
C GLY A 33 -5.53 -9.16 -1.18
N ASP A 34 -6.09 -8.12 -1.81
CA ASP A 34 -7.32 -8.24 -2.62
C ASP A 34 -7.08 -8.32 -4.13
N ILE A 35 -5.82 -8.38 -4.59
CA ILE A 35 -5.51 -8.44 -6.02
C ILE A 35 -5.39 -9.91 -6.44
N GLN A 36 -6.23 -10.33 -7.38
CA GLN A 36 -6.07 -11.64 -8.02
C GLN A 36 -4.80 -11.63 -8.88
N THR A 37 -3.94 -12.63 -8.67
CA THR A 37 -2.68 -12.79 -9.40
C THR A 37 -2.65 -14.14 -10.13
N ILE A 38 -1.82 -14.22 -11.16
CA ILE A 38 -1.47 -15.47 -11.83
C ILE A 38 -0.02 -15.75 -11.47
N SER A 39 0.27 -16.95 -10.97
CA SER A 39 1.63 -17.37 -10.60
C SER A 39 2.58 -17.26 -11.79
N THR A 40 3.75 -16.67 -11.55
CA THR A 40 4.87 -16.66 -12.50
C THR A 40 5.56 -18.02 -12.61
N GLY A 41 5.24 -18.95 -11.71
CA GLY A 41 5.86 -20.28 -11.60
C GLY A 41 7.11 -20.30 -10.72
N SER A 42 7.48 -19.17 -10.11
CA SER A 42 8.63 -19.03 -9.20
C SER A 42 8.17 -18.60 -7.81
N LEU A 43 8.18 -19.54 -6.85
CA LEU A 43 7.75 -19.29 -5.46
C LEU A 43 8.54 -18.19 -4.72
N GLY A 44 9.75 -17.88 -5.15
CA GLY A 44 10.54 -16.80 -4.54
C GLY A 44 10.18 -15.40 -5.05
N LEU A 45 9.43 -15.33 -6.15
CA LEU A 45 9.03 -14.10 -6.82
C LEU A 45 7.52 -13.82 -6.67
N ASP A 46 6.72 -14.87 -6.71
CA ASP A 46 5.27 -14.83 -6.43
C ASP A 46 4.97 -14.46 -4.98
#